data_AF-A0A9D9DRH9-F1
#
_entry.id   AF-A0A9D9DRH9-F1
#
_cell.length_a   1.000
_cell.length_b   1.000
_cell.length_c   1.000
_cell.angle_alpha   90.00
_cell.angle_beta   90.00
_cell.angle_gamma   90.00
#
_symmetry.space_group_name_H-M   'P 1'
#
loop_
_entity.id
_entity.type
_entity.pdbx_description
1 polymer ?
#
loop_
_entity_poly.entity_id
_entity_poly.type
_entity_poly.pdbx_seq_one_letter_code
_entity_poly.pdbx_strand_id
1 'polypeptide(L)' 'MYHVYTERDYSEFSRALLGEYTDLEEAKNAAEKAIKEDPELNYIIMETDGHVNNYGELITTVVAES' A
#
# COMPACT_ATOMS: atom_id res chain seq x y z
N MET A 1 -6.34 -8.68 3.83
CA MET A 1 -6.70 -7.24 3.73
C MET A 1 -5.56 -6.54 3.04
N TYR A 2 -5.81 -5.64 2.10
CA TYR A 2 -4.81 -4.91 1.32
C TYR A 2 -4.73 -3.47 1.79
N HIS A 3 -3.56 -3.01 2.21
CA HIS A 3 -3.30 -1.64 2.55
C HIS A 3 -2.59 -0.98 1.37
N VAL A 4 -3.20 0.04 0.81
CA VAL A 4 -2.61 0.84 -0.26
C VAL A 4 -1.95 2.04 0.37
N TYR A 5 -0.66 2.15 0.14
CA TYR A 5 0.15 3.30 0.51
C TYR A 5 0.57 4.04 -0.74
N THR A 6 0.67 5.34 -0.63
CA THR A 6 1.36 6.17 -1.60
C THR A 6 2.54 6.83 -0.92
N GLU A 7 3.65 6.92 -1.62
CA GLU A 7 4.85 7.60 -1.15
C GLU A 7 5.37 8.52 -2.23
N ARG A 8 6.05 9.58 -1.82
CA ARG A 8 6.75 10.50 -2.71
C ARG A 8 8.25 10.29 -2.47
N ASP A 9 9.02 10.20 -3.54
CA ASP A 9 10.50 10.20 -3.47
C ASP A 9 11.13 9.06 -2.62
N TYR A 10 10.47 7.90 -2.49
CA TYR A 10 10.93 6.76 -1.68
C TYR A 10 11.21 7.08 -0.20
N SER A 11 10.59 8.15 0.32
CA SER A 11 10.80 8.61 1.70
C SER A 11 9.68 8.08 2.60
N GLU A 12 10.06 7.32 3.63
CA GLU A 12 9.17 6.74 4.64
C GLU A 12 8.31 7.81 5.36
N PHE A 13 8.78 9.06 5.39
CA PHE A 13 8.05 10.20 5.97
C PHE A 13 6.87 10.69 5.14
N SER A 14 6.91 10.47 3.83
CA SER A 14 5.83 10.83 2.90
C SER A 14 4.87 9.69 2.62
N ARG A 15 5.02 8.56 3.32
CA ARG A 15 4.16 7.40 3.19
C ARG A 15 2.78 7.71 3.77
N ALA A 16 1.84 8.01 2.87
CA ALA A 16 0.44 8.24 3.19
C ALA A 16 -0.36 6.95 2.99
N LEU A 17 -1.17 6.57 3.98
CA LEU A 17 -2.15 5.50 3.80
C LEU A 17 -3.28 6.04 2.92
N LEU A 18 -3.42 5.50 1.71
CA LEU A 18 -4.50 5.84 0.79
C LEU A 18 -5.82 5.22 1.28
N GLY A 19 -5.75 3.97 1.72
CA GLY A 19 -6.91 3.23 2.23
C GLY A 19 -6.63 1.74 2.45
N GLU A 20 -7.56 1.11 3.16
CA GLU A 20 -7.57 -0.32 3.43
C GLU A 20 -8.70 -0.96 2.62
N TYR A 21 -8.36 -1.98 1.83
CA TYR A 21 -9.24 -2.67 0.91
C TYR A 21 -9.29 -4.15 1.26
N THR A 22 -10.40 -4.82 0.95
CA THR A 22 -10.49 -6.28 1.15
C THR A 22 -10.12 -7.03 -0.12
N ASP A 23 -10.24 -6.37 -1.28
CA ASP A 23 -10.00 -6.93 -2.61
C ASP A 23 -8.76 -6.33 -3.27
N LEU A 24 -8.00 -7.17 -3.99
CA LEU A 24 -6.75 -6.79 -4.66
C LEU A 24 -7.00 -5.93 -5.90
N GLU A 25 -8.06 -6.21 -6.66
CA GLU A 25 -8.39 -5.42 -7.86
C GLU A 25 -8.80 -4.01 -7.47
N GLU A 26 -9.56 -3.88 -6.38
CA GLU A 26 -9.99 -2.58 -5.86
C GLU A 26 -8.80 -1.77 -5.32
N ALA A 27 -7.89 -2.43 -4.60
CA ALA A 27 -6.63 -1.85 -4.12
C ALA A 27 -5.75 -1.36 -5.29
N LYS A 28 -5.61 -2.16 -6.36
CA LYS A 28 -4.86 -1.77 -7.56
C LYS A 28 -5.50 -0.59 -8.28
N ASN A 29 -6.81 -0.59 -8.45
CA ASN A 29 -7.51 0.51 -9.10
C ASN A 29 -7.36 1.83 -8.33
N ALA A 30 -7.43 1.77 -6.99
CA ALA A 30 -7.18 2.94 -6.14
C ALA A 30 -5.74 3.45 -6.26
N ALA A 31 -4.76 2.54 -6.27
CA ALA A 31 -3.35 2.86 -6.45
C ALA A 31 -3.07 3.46 -7.84
N GLU A 32 -3.59 2.85 -8.91
CA GLU A 32 -3.48 3.36 -10.29
C GLU A 32 -4.14 4.73 -10.46
N LYS A 33 -5.25 4.97 -9.77
CA LYS A 33 -5.90 6.28 -9.77
C LYS A 33 -5.03 7.34 -9.08
N ALA A 34 -4.40 6.99 -7.96
CA ALA A 34 -3.53 7.91 -7.22
C ALA A 34 -2.28 8.32 -8.02
N ILE A 35 -1.61 7.37 -8.69
CA ILE A 35 -0.47 7.70 -9.57
C ILE A 35 -0.87 8.44 -10.83
N LYS A 36 -2.13 8.29 -11.27
CA LYS A 36 -2.64 9.01 -12.44
C LYS A 36 -2.98 10.46 -12.11
N GLU A 37 -3.38 10.73 -10.87
CA GLU A 37 -3.56 12.11 -10.37
C GLU A 37 -2.21 12.79 -10.10
N ASP A 38 -1.21 12.06 -9.58
CA ASP A 38 0.14 12.56 -9.32
C ASP A 38 1.20 11.53 -9.77
N PRO A 39 1.82 11.68 -10.95
CA PRO A 39 2.80 10.72 -11.49
C PRO A 39 4.15 10.71 -10.75
N GLU A 40 4.32 11.59 -9.77
CA GLU A 40 5.48 11.61 -8.87
C GLU A 40 5.26 10.75 -7.61
N LEU A 41 4.06 10.17 -7.44
CA LEU A 41 3.77 9.25 -6.36
C LEU A 41 4.08 7.82 -6.79
N ASN A 42 4.80 7.10 -5.94
CA ASN A 42 4.88 5.66 -6.00
C ASN A 42 3.76 5.09 -5.14
N TYR A 43 3.24 3.93 -5.53
CA TYR A 43 2.26 3.21 -4.74
C TYR A 43 2.86 1.91 -4.23
N ILE A 44 2.51 1.53 -3.00
CA ILE A 44 2.83 0.24 -2.42
C ILE A 44 1.53 -0.41 -1.97
N ILE A 45 1.26 -1.60 -2.48
CA ILE A 45 0.14 -2.43 -2.02
C ILE A 45 0.72 -3.49 -1.11
N MET A 46 0.31 -3.47 0.15
CA MET A 46 0.67 -4.48 1.13
C MET A 46 -0.53 -5.35 1.48
N GLU A 47 -0.37 -6.66 1.38
CA GLU A 47 -1.35 -7.62 1.88
C GLU A 47 -1.02 -7.98 3.33
N THR A 48 -2.00 -7.75 4.20
CA THR A 48 -2.06 -8.24 5.57
C THR A 48 -2.87 -9.53 5.60
N ASP A 49 -2.22 -10.62 6.00
CA ASP A 49 -2.84 -11.95 6.17
C ASP A 49 -3.51 -12.12 7.55
N GLY A 50 -3.51 -11.06 8.37
CA GLY A 50 -4.05 -11.07 9.74
C GLY A 50 -3.17 -11.78 10.76
N HIS A 51 -2.06 -12.39 10.32
CA HIS A 51 -1.03 -12.94 11.18
C HIS A 51 -0.10 -11.84 11.69
N VAL A 52 0.31 -11.96 12.95
CA VAL A 52 1.30 -11.09 13.59
C VAL A 52 2.61 -11.85 13.76
N ASN A 53 3.73 -11.16 13.61
CA ASN A 53 5.04 -11.71 13.90
C ASN A 53 5.21 -11.85 15.44
N ASN A 54 6.31 -12.49 15.87
CA ASN A 54 6.59 -12.72 17.29
C ASN A 54 6.85 -11.41 18.09
N TYR A 55 6.98 -10.28 17.40
CA TYR A 55 7.10 -8.93 17.95
C TYR A 55 5.75 -8.20 18.03
N GLY A 56 4.65 -8.83 17.60
CA GLY A 56 3.30 -8.26 17.61
C GLY A 56 3.01 -7.32 16.43
N GLU A 57 3.89 -7.27 15.44
CA GLU A 57 3.67 -6.49 14.22
C GLU A 57 2.88 -7.31 13.20
N LEU A 58 1.97 -6.65 12.48
CA LEU A 58 1.22 -7.29 11.41
C LEU A 58 2.18 -7.72 10.31
N ILE A 59 2.09 -8.99 9.90
CA ILE A 59 2.86 -9.50 8.77
C ILE A 59 2.21 -8.94 7.51
N THR A 60 2.86 -7.91 6.96
CA THR A 60 2.46 -7.28 5.71
C THR A 60 3.41 -7.70 4.60
N THR A 61 2.87 -8.27 3.53
CA THR A 61 3.65 -8.66 2.34
C THR A 61 3.43 -7.64 1.25
N VAL A 62 4.51 -7.11 0.64
CA VAL A 62 4.39 -6.22 -0.52
C VAL A 62 3.96 -7.06 -1.72
N VAL A 63 2.77 -6.77 -2.25
CA VAL A 63 2.18 -7.47 -3.41
C VAL A 63 2.48 -6.73 -4.70
N ALA A 64 2.57 -5.41 -4.64
CA ALA A 64 2.91 -4.56 -5.77
C ALA A 64 3.57 -3.27 -5.30
N GLU A 65 4.59 -2.84 -6.03
CA GLU A 65 5.26 -1.54 -5.92
C GLU A 65 5.51 -1.00 -7.33
N SER A 66 5.73 0.32 -7.46
CA SER A 66 6.00 0.99 -8.75
C SER A 66 7.24 1.87 -8.72
#